data_AF-A0AAZ3QZS6-F1
#
_entry.id   AF-A0AAZ3QZS6-F1
#
_cell.length_a   1.000
_cell.length_b   1.000
_cell.length_c   1.000
_cell.angle_alpha   90.00
_cell.angle_beta   90.00
_cell.angle_gamma   90.00
#
_symmetry.space_group_name_H-M   'P 1'
#
loop_
_entity.id
_entity.type
_entity.pdbx_description
1 polymer ?
#
loop_
_entity_poly.entity_id
_entity_poly.type
_entity_poly.pdbx_seq_one_letter_code
_entity_poly.pdbx_strand_id
1 'polypeptide(L)'
;MLQGGMRSADVARAINCNVHTVRHLRQDGQLIVLAVADIQTSHLRYRMTTTTARVTPGTHNPSSAQTVRNSLRAAGLRACRPVVRQVLTRHHWQQHCLWALTHRRWTRQDWLKVLFTEESQFCLTRVDGRICIYLEVEGPSWCGEVCHSIIGLSLLSLQTISTLCVTGKTSSSLMWYPSCRLILT
;
A
#
# COMPACT_ATOMS: atom_id res chain seq x y z
N MET A 1 -32.08 -8.11 13.80
CA MET A 1 -32.29 -9.55 14.07
C MET A 1 -31.98 -10.30 12.78
N LEU A 2 -30.79 -10.90 12.65
CA LEU A 2 -30.34 -11.56 11.40
C LEU A 2 -30.29 -13.08 11.60
N GLN A 3 -31.44 -13.75 11.47
CA GLN A 3 -31.52 -15.21 11.29
C GLN A 3 -32.77 -15.55 10.45
N GLY A 4 -32.73 -15.21 9.17
CA GLY A 4 -33.78 -15.53 8.19
C GLY A 4 -33.30 -16.49 7.10
N GLY A 5 -32.49 -17.50 7.45
CA GLY A 5 -32.00 -18.51 6.49
C GLY A 5 -32.88 -19.76 6.49
N MET A 6 -33.18 -20.32 5.32
CA MET A 6 -33.89 -21.61 5.18
C MET A 6 -33.28 -22.67 6.10
N ARG A 7 -34.12 -23.48 6.78
CA ARG A 7 -33.63 -24.55 7.66
C ARG A 7 -32.90 -25.59 6.82
N SER A 8 -31.84 -26.19 7.36
CA SER A 8 -31.02 -27.18 6.62
C SER A 8 -31.84 -28.37 6.12
N ALA A 9 -32.91 -28.73 6.84
CA ALA A 9 -33.84 -29.79 6.43
C ALA A 9 -34.66 -29.43 5.19
N ASP A 10 -35.02 -28.14 5.03
CA ASP A 10 -35.80 -27.68 3.88
C ASP A 10 -34.94 -27.59 2.62
N VAL A 11 -33.69 -27.15 2.79
CA VAL A 11 -32.69 -27.18 1.70
C VAL A 11 -32.41 -28.61 1.27
N ALA A 12 -32.17 -29.51 2.22
CA ALA A 12 -31.91 -30.93 1.95
C ALA A 12 -33.06 -31.60 1.18
N ARG A 13 -34.31 -31.27 1.53
CA ARG A 13 -35.51 -31.76 0.84
C ARG A 13 -35.61 -31.20 -0.58
N ALA A 14 -35.31 -29.92 -0.78
CA ALA A 14 -35.40 -29.26 -2.08
C ALA A 14 -34.36 -29.79 -3.09
N ILE A 15 -33.17 -30.18 -2.62
CA ILE A 15 -32.07 -30.69 -3.46
C ILE A 15 -31.90 -32.22 -3.37
N ASN A 16 -32.85 -32.92 -2.73
CA ASN A 16 -32.84 -34.37 -2.51
C ASN A 16 -31.49 -34.90 -1.99
N CYS A 17 -30.97 -34.28 -0.93
CA CYS A 17 -29.72 -34.70 -0.31
C CYS A 17 -29.87 -34.91 1.21
N ASN A 18 -28.85 -35.47 1.85
CA ASN A 18 -28.88 -35.71 3.29
C ASN A 18 -28.72 -34.38 4.06
N VAL A 19 -29.55 -34.17 5.09
CA VAL A 19 -29.49 -33.01 6.00
C VAL A 19 -28.12 -32.88 6.67
N HIS A 20 -27.45 -34.00 6.95
CA HIS A 20 -26.09 -34.00 7.49
C HIS A 20 -25.08 -33.39 6.50
N THR A 21 -25.21 -33.67 5.21
CA THR A 21 -24.39 -33.06 4.15
C THR A 21 -24.61 -31.55 4.09
N VAL A 22 -25.87 -31.08 4.19
CA VAL A 22 -26.17 -29.64 4.21
C VAL A 22 -25.61 -28.95 5.46
N ARG A 23 -25.65 -29.62 6.62
CA ARG A 23 -25.05 -29.09 7.86
C ARG A 23 -23.54 -29.01 7.76
N HIS A 24 -22.88 -30.04 7.24
CA HIS A 24 -21.44 -30.07 7.03
C HIS A 24 -21.00 -28.94 6.08
N LEU A 25 -21.64 -28.82 4.91
CA LEU A 25 -21.32 -27.76 3.95
C LEU A 25 -21.55 -26.34 4.49
N ARG A 26 -22.57 -26.14 5.34
CA ARG A 26 -22.79 -24.86 6.01
C ARG A 26 -21.71 -24.56 7.06
N GLN A 27 -21.29 -25.57 7.82
CA GLN A 27 -20.19 -25.43 8.78
C GLN A 27 -18.87 -25.11 8.06
N ASP A 28 -18.57 -25.82 6.96
CA ASP A 28 -17.40 -25.54 6.12
C ASP A 28 -17.45 -24.13 5.52
N GLY A 29 -18.60 -23.73 4.97
CA GLY A 29 -18.80 -22.39 4.43
C GLY A 29 -18.63 -21.29 5.49
N GLN A 30 -19.13 -21.52 6.70
CA GLN A 30 -18.99 -20.59 7.82
C GLN A 30 -17.53 -20.48 8.30
N LEU A 31 -16.80 -21.60 8.34
CA LEU A 31 -15.36 -21.61 8.64
C LEU A 31 -14.55 -20.83 7.60
N ILE A 32 -14.89 -20.96 6.31
CA ILE A 32 -14.22 -20.21 5.22
C ILE A 32 -14.45 -18.70 5.36
N VAL A 33 -15.68 -18.26 5.65
CA VAL A 33 -16.01 -16.83 5.80
C VAL A 33 -15.29 -16.23 7.00
N LEU A 34 -15.25 -16.94 8.13
CA LEU A 34 -14.54 -16.49 9.33
C LEU A 34 -13.02 -16.42 9.09
N ALA A 35 -12.45 -17.44 8.44
CA ALA A 35 -11.02 -17.46 8.09
C ALA A 35 -10.62 -16.29 7.17
N VAL A 36 -11.47 -15.93 6.20
CA VAL A 36 -11.23 -14.77 5.31
C VAL A 36 -11.26 -13.44 6.07
N ALA A 37 -12.19 -13.28 7.01
CA ALA A 37 -12.25 -12.09 7.88
C ALA A 37 -11.03 -11.98 8.81
N ASP A 38 -10.54 -13.12 9.32
CA ASP A 38 -9.34 -13.20 10.14
C ASP A 38 -8.06 -12.84 9.35
N ILE A 39 -7.97 -13.25 8.08
CA ILE A 39 -6.87 -12.87 7.18
C ILE A 39 -6.82 -11.35 6.99
N GLN A 40 -7.96 -10.70 6.73
CA GLN A 40 -8.00 -9.26 6.50
C GLN A 40 -7.61 -8.48 7.76
N THR A 41 -8.20 -8.85 8.90
CA THR A 41 -7.96 -8.19 10.18
C THR A 41 -6.50 -8.34 10.64
N SER A 42 -5.93 -9.53 10.49
CA SER A 42 -4.51 -9.77 10.79
C SER A 42 -3.59 -9.06 9.80
N HIS A 43 -3.93 -8.97 8.51
CA HIS A 43 -3.14 -8.22 7.54
C HIS A 43 -3.09 -6.72 7.82
N LEU A 44 -4.20 -6.12 8.27
CA LEU A 44 -4.21 -4.70 8.63
C LEU A 44 -3.29 -4.39 9.82
N ARG A 45 -3.09 -5.35 10.72
CA ARG A 45 -2.16 -5.23 11.86
C ARG A 45 -0.70 -5.38 11.47
N TYR A 46 -0.36 -6.44 10.72
CA TYR A 46 1.04 -6.77 10.42
C TYR A 46 1.58 -6.17 9.11
N ARG A 47 0.69 -5.79 8.18
CA ARG A 47 1.00 -5.18 6.87
C ARG A 47 2.00 -5.96 6.00
N MET A 48 2.15 -7.25 6.26
CA MET A 48 3.00 -8.16 5.49
C MET A 48 2.27 -9.47 5.23
N THR A 49 2.17 -9.86 3.96
CA THR A 49 1.44 -11.06 3.53
C THR A 49 2.06 -12.34 4.11
N THR A 50 3.38 -12.41 4.22
CA THR A 50 4.10 -13.55 4.83
C THR A 50 3.80 -13.71 6.32
N THR A 51 3.72 -12.60 7.05
CA THR A 51 3.39 -12.61 8.49
C THR A 51 1.92 -12.97 8.71
N THR A 52 1.02 -12.41 7.91
CA THR A 52 -0.42 -12.75 7.92
C THR A 52 -0.64 -14.24 7.65
N ALA A 53 0.07 -14.80 6.67
CA ALA A 53 0.00 -16.22 6.32
C ALA A 53 0.36 -17.14 7.50
N ARG A 54 1.41 -16.79 8.26
CA ARG A 54 1.86 -17.56 9.44
C ARG A 54 0.91 -17.46 10.62
N VAL A 55 0.31 -16.29 10.84
CA VAL A 55 -0.53 -16.01 12.00
C VAL A 55 -1.97 -16.47 11.78
N THR A 56 -2.43 -16.59 10.53
CA THR A 56 -3.78 -17.06 10.23
C THR A 56 -3.84 -18.59 10.35
N PRO A 57 -4.62 -19.14 11.29
CA PRO A 57 -4.84 -20.58 11.36
C PRO A 57 -5.58 -21.04 10.11
N GLY A 58 -5.03 -22.03 9.40
CA GLY A 58 -5.79 -22.79 8.41
C GLY A 58 -6.28 -24.10 9.01
N THR A 59 -7.20 -24.77 8.33
CA THR A 59 -7.86 -26.01 8.78
C THR A 59 -6.87 -27.12 9.15
N HIS A 60 -5.68 -27.16 8.52
CA HIS A 60 -4.65 -28.18 8.78
C HIS A 60 -3.19 -27.63 8.71
N ASN A 61 -2.99 -26.41 8.20
CA ASN A 61 -1.69 -25.75 8.07
C ASN A 61 -1.90 -24.22 8.02
N PRO A 62 -0.95 -23.37 8.47
CA PRO A 62 -0.97 -21.94 8.19
C PRO A 62 -1.30 -21.62 6.72
N SER A 63 -2.06 -20.54 6.54
CA SER A 63 -2.51 -20.10 5.23
C SER A 63 -1.34 -19.76 4.32
N SER A 64 -1.41 -20.09 3.02
CA SER A 64 -0.35 -19.71 2.08
C SER A 64 -0.36 -18.20 1.81
N ALA A 65 0.79 -17.62 1.48
CA ALA A 65 0.88 -16.20 1.10
C ALA A 65 0.06 -15.88 -0.17
N GLN A 66 -0.16 -16.85 -1.05
CA GLN A 66 -1.02 -16.69 -2.23
C GLN A 66 -2.49 -16.57 -1.83
N THR A 67 -2.94 -17.40 -0.89
CA THR A 67 -4.31 -17.36 -0.34
C THR A 67 -4.59 -16.01 0.31
N VAL A 68 -3.63 -15.49 1.09
CA VAL A 68 -3.71 -14.15 1.68
C VAL A 68 -3.84 -13.08 0.59
N ARG A 69 -2.99 -13.12 -0.45
CA ARG A 69 -3.05 -12.14 -1.56
C ARG A 69 -4.38 -12.18 -2.31
N ASN A 70 -4.94 -13.36 -2.57
CA ASN A 70 -6.23 -13.51 -3.24
C ASN A 70 -7.37 -12.96 -2.37
N SER A 71 -7.37 -13.27 -1.07
CA SER A 71 -8.35 -12.76 -0.11
C SER A 71 -8.31 -11.22 -0.01
N LEU A 72 -7.11 -10.63 0.08
CA LEU A 72 -6.93 -9.17 0.09
C LEU A 72 -7.45 -8.52 -1.19
N ARG A 73 -7.20 -9.12 -2.35
CA ARG A 73 -7.72 -8.63 -3.64
C ARG A 73 -9.25 -8.71 -3.71
N ALA A 74 -9.84 -9.81 -3.24
CA ALA A 74 -11.29 -9.97 -3.17
C ALA A 74 -11.94 -8.93 -2.24
N ALA A 75 -11.22 -8.50 -1.20
CA ALA A 75 -11.63 -7.43 -0.30
C ALA A 75 -11.38 -6.01 -0.85
N GLY A 76 -10.81 -5.87 -2.05
CA GLY A 76 -10.43 -4.58 -2.63
C GLY A 76 -9.19 -3.93 -2.00
N LEU A 77 -8.46 -4.63 -1.14
CA LEU A 77 -7.24 -4.11 -0.51
C LEU A 77 -6.07 -4.19 -1.49
N ARG A 78 -5.38 -3.05 -1.65
CA ARG A 78 -4.22 -2.90 -2.55
C ARG A 78 -2.98 -2.52 -1.76
N ALA A 79 -1.82 -2.90 -2.29
CA ALA A 79 -0.55 -2.44 -1.75
C ALA A 79 -0.39 -0.94 -2.01
N CYS A 80 -0.08 -0.18 -0.95
CA CYS A 80 0.19 1.25 -1.02
C CYS A 80 1.59 1.53 -0.49
N ARG A 81 2.29 2.50 -1.09
CA ARG A 81 3.56 2.99 -0.54
C ARG A 81 3.28 3.70 0.79
N PRO A 82 3.92 3.31 1.90
CA PRO A 82 3.74 4.02 3.16
C PRO A 82 4.21 5.48 3.02
N VAL A 83 3.48 6.40 3.63
CA VAL A 83 3.89 7.81 3.69
C VAL A 83 5.12 7.91 4.59
N VAL A 84 6.22 8.39 4.03
CA VAL A 84 7.43 8.70 4.80
C VAL A 84 7.16 9.98 5.59
N ARG A 85 7.33 9.92 6.92
CA ARG A 85 7.17 11.07 7.82
C ARG A 85 8.40 11.18 8.70
N GLN A 86 8.70 12.41 9.12
CA GLN A 86 9.69 12.62 10.17
C GLN A 86 9.20 11.98 11.47
N VAL A 87 10.09 11.31 12.19
CA VAL A 87 9.79 10.70 13.48
C VAL A 87 9.77 11.80 14.53
N LEU A 88 8.59 12.10 15.05
CA LEU A 88 8.42 13.09 16.12
C LEU A 88 8.54 12.42 17.48
N THR A 89 9.39 12.97 18.34
CA THR A 89 9.48 12.56 19.75
C THR A 89 8.24 13.02 20.51
N ARG A 90 7.96 12.42 21.68
CA ARG A 90 6.82 12.83 22.53
C ARG A 90 6.88 14.32 22.88
N HIS A 91 8.07 14.85 23.10
CA HIS A 91 8.30 16.27 23.38
C HIS A 91 7.88 17.14 22.17
N HIS A 92 8.31 16.79 20.95
CA HIS A 92 7.91 17.51 19.75
C HIS A 92 6.39 17.51 19.57
N TRP A 93 5.72 16.38 19.81
CA TRP A 93 4.25 16.31 19.75
C TRP A 93 3.59 17.29 20.71
N GLN A 94 4.05 17.34 21.96
CA GLN A 94 3.49 18.26 22.96
C GLN A 94 3.70 19.72 22.56
N GLN A 95 4.91 20.06 22.09
CA GLN A 95 5.21 21.42 21.63
C GLN A 95 4.38 21.82 20.42
N HIS A 96 4.26 20.93 19.42
CA HIS A 96 3.45 21.19 18.22
C HIS A 96 1.97 21.35 18.58
N CYS A 97 1.44 20.50 19.47
CA CYS A 97 0.06 20.61 19.94
C CYS A 97 -0.17 21.91 20.69
N LEU A 98 0.71 22.27 21.63
CA LEU A 98 0.61 23.53 22.38
C LEU A 98 0.68 24.71 21.42
N TRP A 99 1.62 24.71 20.48
CA TRP A 99 1.75 25.76 19.48
C TRP A 99 0.46 25.90 18.65
N ALA A 100 -0.08 24.79 18.14
CA ALA A 100 -1.32 24.79 17.35
C ALA A 100 -2.53 25.30 18.17
N LEU A 101 -2.62 24.91 19.45
CA LEU A 101 -3.71 25.37 20.32
C LEU A 101 -3.60 26.86 20.63
N THR A 102 -2.41 27.35 20.94
CA THR A 102 -2.14 28.77 21.20
C THR A 102 -2.47 29.64 19.99
N HIS A 103 -2.16 29.16 18.79
CA HIS A 103 -2.33 29.91 17.54
C HIS A 103 -3.66 29.59 16.82
N ARG A 104 -4.53 28.77 17.41
CA ARG A 104 -5.80 28.31 16.79
C ARG A 104 -6.74 29.45 16.39
N ARG A 105 -6.74 30.54 17.16
CA ARG A 105 -7.63 31.71 16.95
C ARG A 105 -6.96 32.85 16.20
N TRP A 106 -5.73 32.67 15.72
CA TRP A 106 -5.02 33.73 15.01
C TRP A 106 -5.74 34.10 13.72
N THR A 107 -5.89 35.41 13.52
CA THR A 107 -6.51 35.96 12.32
C THR A 107 -5.48 36.11 11.21
N ARG A 108 -5.94 36.36 9.98
CA ARG A 108 -5.04 36.62 8.84
C ARG A 108 -4.08 37.78 9.11
N GLN A 109 -4.53 38.81 9.83
CA GLN A 109 -3.69 39.96 10.19
C GLN A 109 -2.57 39.59 11.16
N ASP A 110 -2.78 38.58 12.01
CA ASP A 110 -1.75 38.11 12.94
C ASP A 110 -0.69 37.28 12.23
N TRP A 111 -1.09 36.43 11.28
CA TRP A 111 -0.15 35.70 10.43
C TRP A 111 0.73 36.61 9.58
N LEU A 112 0.20 37.76 9.11
CA LEU A 112 0.97 38.74 8.33
C LEU A 112 2.11 39.39 9.13
N LYS A 113 2.04 39.36 10.47
CA LYS A 113 3.09 39.92 11.33
C LYS A 113 4.25 38.94 11.55
N VAL A 114 4.08 37.66 11.20
CA VAL A 114 5.11 36.64 11.41
C VAL A 114 5.99 36.51 10.17
N LEU A 115 7.28 36.74 10.37
CA LEU A 115 8.30 36.44 9.37
C LEU A 115 8.80 35.00 9.57
N PHE A 116 8.60 34.16 8.56
CA PHE A 116 9.15 32.81 8.55
C PHE A 116 10.52 32.82 7.87
N THR A 117 11.52 32.24 8.54
CA THR A 117 12.86 32.05 8.00
C THR A 117 13.20 30.57 8.03
N GLU A 118 13.52 30.02 6.88
CA GLU A 118 14.02 28.65 6.75
C GLU A 118 15.17 28.61 5.76
N GLU A 119 16.08 27.66 5.96
CA GLU A 119 17.16 27.41 5.03
C GLU A 119 16.83 26.15 4.21
N SER A 120 16.81 26.29 2.89
CA SER A 120 16.61 25.18 1.98
C SER A 120 17.86 24.97 1.13
N GLN A 121 18.34 23.73 1.06
CA GLN A 121 19.41 23.36 0.15
C GLN A 121 18.86 23.14 -1.26
N PHE A 122 19.43 23.85 -2.24
CA PHE A 122 19.13 23.64 -3.66
C PHE A 122 20.25 22.85 -4.33
N CYS A 123 19.92 21.66 -4.85
CA CYS A 123 20.85 20.85 -5.62
C CYS A 123 20.70 21.16 -7.12
N LEU A 124 21.79 21.55 -7.79
CA LEU A 124 21.80 21.86 -9.23
C LEU A 124 21.63 20.62 -10.12
N THR A 125 21.97 19.43 -9.59
CA THR A 125 21.81 18.15 -10.27
C THR A 125 21.10 17.17 -9.33
N ARG A 126 20.16 16.38 -9.86
CA ARG A 126 19.41 15.39 -9.08
C ARG A 126 20.31 14.19 -8.80
N VAL A 127 20.83 14.10 -7.58
CA VAL A 127 21.84 13.08 -7.20
C VAL A 127 21.32 11.65 -7.39
N ASP A 128 20.04 11.38 -7.11
CA ASP A 128 19.49 10.01 -7.10
C ASP A 128 18.21 9.85 -7.92
N GLY A 129 18.13 10.47 -9.09
CA GLY A 129 17.00 10.32 -10.00
C GLY A 129 16.92 8.91 -10.57
N ARG A 130 16.42 7.94 -9.79
CA ARG A 130 16.13 6.59 -10.30
C ARG A 130 15.21 6.72 -11.52
N ILE A 131 15.71 6.26 -12.66
CA ILE A 131 14.94 6.19 -13.90
C ILE A 131 14.33 4.79 -13.97
N CYS A 132 13.00 4.72 -14.04
CA CYS A 132 12.34 3.47 -14.39
C CYS A 132 12.41 3.30 -15.91
N ILE A 133 13.06 2.24 -16.37
CA ILE A 133 13.12 1.85 -17.79
C ILE A 133 12.23 0.63 -17.93
N TYR A 134 11.25 0.69 -18.84
CA TYR A 134 10.49 -0.49 -19.24
C TYR A 134 11.25 -1.17 -20.37
N LEU A 135 11.76 -2.38 -20.11
CA LEU A 135 12.34 -3.23 -21.14
C LEU A 135 11.24 -4.21 -21.56
N GLU A 136 10.73 -4.05 -22.77
CA GLU A 136 9.94 -5.10 -23.41
C GLU A 136 10.92 -6.21 -23.82
N VAL A 137 10.85 -7.33 -23.10
CA VAL A 137 11.60 -8.54 -23.46
C VAL A 137 10.75 -9.28 -24.49
N GLU A 138 10.99 -9.01 -25.78
CA GLU A 138 10.57 -9.92 -26.84
C GLU A 138 11.48 -11.15 -26.81
N GLY A 139 11.12 -12.12 -25.98
CA GLY A 139 11.79 -13.42 -25.89
C GLY A 139 10.83 -14.48 -25.36
N PRO A 140 10.96 -15.75 -25.76
CA PRO A 140 10.04 -16.80 -25.35
C PRO A 140 10.00 -16.92 -23.83
N SER A 141 8.79 -17.04 -23.28
CA SER A 141 8.53 -17.13 -21.86
C SER A 141 9.23 -18.36 -21.26
N TRP A 142 10.36 -18.16 -20.59
CA TRP A 142 10.95 -19.23 -19.80
C TRP A 142 10.26 -19.29 -18.45
N CYS A 143 9.41 -20.31 -18.32
CA CYS A 143 8.94 -20.85 -17.05
C CYS A 143 10.17 -21.26 -16.22
N GLY A 144 10.15 -20.95 -14.93
CA GLY A 144 11.34 -20.90 -14.10
C GLY A 144 12.21 -22.15 -14.11
N GLU A 145 13.53 -21.93 -14.26
CA GLU A 145 14.58 -22.61 -13.53
C GLU A 145 15.87 -21.77 -13.62
N VAL A 146 16.47 -21.55 -12.44
CA VAL A 146 17.83 -21.08 -12.13
C VAL A 146 18.72 -20.61 -13.29
N CYS A 147 19.11 -19.34 -13.30
CA CYS A 147 20.34 -18.87 -13.96
C CYS A 147 21.03 -17.82 -13.09
N HIS A 148 21.89 -18.27 -12.17
CA HIS A 148 23.06 -17.48 -11.78
C HIS A 148 24.05 -17.50 -12.96
N SER A 149 24.66 -16.35 -13.20
CA SER A 149 25.77 -16.11 -14.12
C SER A 149 25.42 -15.98 -15.61
N ILE A 150 25.50 -14.72 -16.07
CA ILE A 150 26.19 -14.21 -17.28
C ILE A 150 25.32 -13.12 -17.90
N ILE A 151 25.51 -11.88 -17.43
CA ILE A 151 25.41 -10.70 -18.30
C ILE A 151 26.74 -9.99 -18.15
N GLY A 152 27.71 -10.43 -18.95
CA GLY A 152 28.94 -9.68 -19.19
C GLY A 152 28.57 -8.43 -19.97
N LEU A 153 28.43 -7.30 -19.28
CA LEU A 153 28.33 -5.99 -19.91
C LEU A 153 29.73 -5.63 -20.43
N SER A 154 29.93 -5.75 -21.74
CA SER A 154 31.13 -5.30 -22.43
C SER A 154 31.24 -3.77 -22.39
N LEU A 155 32.44 -3.29 -22.04
CA LEU A 155 32.81 -1.91 -21.72
C LEU A 155 32.85 -0.93 -22.92
N LEU A 156 31.98 -1.06 -23.92
CA LEU A 156 32.11 -0.30 -25.18
C LEU A 156 30.93 0.62 -25.56
N SER A 157 29.99 0.94 -24.67
CA SER A 157 28.89 1.87 -25.00
C SER A 157 28.89 3.22 -24.26
N LEU A 158 29.87 3.49 -23.39
CA LEU A 158 29.88 4.73 -22.59
C LEU A 158 30.39 5.99 -23.31
N GLN A 159 30.79 5.92 -24.59
CA GLN A 159 31.31 7.10 -25.31
C GLN A 159 30.27 7.87 -26.14
N THR A 160 29.02 7.41 -26.26
CA THR A 160 28.05 8.03 -27.18
C THR A 160 26.90 8.81 -26.54
N ILE A 161 26.81 8.88 -25.20
CA ILE A 161 25.75 9.67 -24.51
C ILE A 161 26.26 11.08 -24.11
N SER A 162 27.49 11.44 -24.46
CA SER A 162 28.11 12.72 -24.04
C SER A 162 27.78 13.93 -24.93
N THR A 163 27.00 13.81 -26.00
CA THR A 163 26.92 14.88 -27.02
C THR A 163 25.53 15.35 -27.45
N LEU A 164 24.47 15.10 -26.66
CA LEU A 164 23.17 15.73 -26.95
C LEU A 164 22.67 16.65 -25.82
N CYS A 165 22.71 17.93 -26.14
CA CYS A 165 21.75 18.97 -25.75
C CYS A 165 21.98 19.73 -24.44
N VAL A 166 23.01 20.57 -24.49
CA VAL A 166 22.93 21.96 -24.03
C VAL A 166 21.90 22.70 -24.90
N THR A 167 20.91 23.35 -24.28
CA THR A 167 20.35 24.71 -24.58
C THR A 167 18.92 24.83 -24.00
N GLY A 168 18.62 25.99 -23.39
CA GLY A 168 17.22 26.43 -23.21
C GLY A 168 16.81 26.86 -21.80
N LYS A 169 17.07 28.13 -21.47
CA LYS A 169 16.41 28.90 -20.40
C LYS A 169 14.88 28.95 -20.62
N THR A 170 14.08 28.94 -19.56
CA THR A 170 13.26 30.10 -19.11
C THR A 170 12.25 29.73 -18.00
N SER A 171 12.20 30.63 -17.01
CA SER A 171 11.17 30.94 -16.00
C SER A 171 9.85 30.15 -15.98
N SER A 172 9.47 29.63 -14.80
CA SER A 172 8.09 29.80 -14.33
C SER A 172 7.97 29.71 -12.81
N SER A 173 7.30 30.71 -12.26
CA SER A 173 6.93 30.87 -10.86
C SER A 173 5.87 29.85 -10.49
N LEU A 174 6.12 29.01 -9.49
CA LEU A 174 5.07 28.24 -8.82
C LEU A 174 5.17 28.48 -7.30
N MET A 175 4.45 29.51 -6.87
CA MET A 175 3.95 29.65 -5.51
C MET A 175 3.27 28.36 -5.06
N TRP A 176 3.85 27.66 -4.08
CA TRP A 176 3.15 26.61 -3.36
C TRP A 176 2.55 27.19 -2.08
N TYR A 177 1.22 27.32 -2.07
CA TYR A 177 0.44 27.52 -0.85
C TYR A 177 0.44 26.23 -0.02
N PRO A 178 0.65 26.27 1.31
CA PRO A 178 0.45 25.13 2.17
C PRO A 178 -1.05 24.95 2.44
N SER A 179 -1.59 23.88 1.86
CA SER A 179 -2.55 22.96 2.47
C SER A 179 -3.59 23.53 3.44
N CYS A 180 -4.68 24.04 2.88
CA CYS A 180 -6.00 23.98 3.51
C CYS A 180 -7.00 23.43 2.50
N ARG A 181 -7.31 22.13 2.59
CA ARG A 181 -8.58 21.64 2.04
C ARG A 181 -9.15 20.55 2.93
N LEU A 182 -9.97 21.01 3.88
CA LEU A 182 -11.16 20.32 4.34
C LEU A 182 -11.90 19.72 3.13
N ILE A 183 -12.17 18.42 3.16
CA ILE A 183 -13.24 17.84 2.36
C ILE A 183 -14.35 17.49 3.37
N LEU A 184 -15.29 18.42 3.46
CA LEU A 184 -16.66 18.17 3.89
C LEU A 184 -17.50 17.97 2.62
N THR A 185 -18.40 16.99 2.72
CA THR A 185 -19.37 16.45 1.74
C THR A 185 -18.81 15.73 0.52
#